data_AF-A0A950KL16-F1
#
_entry.id   AF-A0A950KL16-F1
#
_cell.length_a   1.000
_cell.length_b   1.000
_cell.length_c   1.000
_cell.angle_alpha   90.00
_cell.angle_beta   90.00
_cell.angle_gamma   90.00
#
_symmetry.space_group_name_H-M   'P 1'
#
loop_
_entity.id
_entity.type
_entity.pdbx_description
1 polymer ?
#
loop_
_entity_poly.entity_id
_entity_poly.type
_entity_poly.pdbx_seq_one_letter_code
_entity_poly.pdbx_strand_id
1 'polypeptide(L)'
;MTETSLRFRSRWRFNLGTQLAVRLCIESRTANEPRVCEEVTGIVVSCDPLLDEPTWYEMVVLFLDLSSAIRREFGRLAVRPELMGNLS
;
A
#
# COMPACT_ATOMS: atom_id res chain seq x y z
N MET A 1 1.14 0.65 -6.19
CA MET A 1 -0.15 0.65 -5.49
C MET A 1 -1.23 0.98 -6.51
N THR A 2 -2.37 0.30 -6.48
CA THR A 2 -3.54 0.58 -7.33
C THR A 2 -4.75 0.92 -6.44
N GLU A 3 -5.87 1.30 -7.03
CA GLU A 3 -7.12 1.52 -6.29
C GLU A 3 -7.66 0.27 -5.56
N THR A 4 -7.12 -0.92 -5.87
CA THR A 4 -7.59 -2.20 -5.33
C THR A 4 -6.51 -2.97 -4.58
N SER A 5 -5.25 -2.54 -4.66
CA SER A 5 -4.15 -3.26 -4.04
C SER A 5 -3.01 -2.36 -3.56
N LEU A 6 -2.40 -2.78 -2.46
CA LEU A 6 -1.14 -2.25 -1.96
C LEU A 6 -0.01 -3.22 -2.29
N ARG A 7 1.10 -2.69 -2.78
CA ARG A 7 2.37 -3.40 -2.86
C ARG A 7 3.37 -2.74 -1.91
N PHE A 8 4.02 -3.50 -1.05
CA PHE A 8 4.99 -3.00 -0.09
C PHE A 8 5.99 -4.09 0.33
N ARG A 9 7.10 -3.67 0.96
CA ARG A 9 8.12 -4.58 1.49
C ARG A 9 7.86 -4.89 2.97
N SER A 10 8.11 -6.12 3.37
CA SER A 10 7.96 -6.58 4.76
C SER A 10 9.10 -7.52 5.14
N ARG A 11 9.52 -7.49 6.41
CA ARG A 11 10.45 -8.48 6.98
C ARG A 11 9.74 -9.77 7.41
N TRP A 12 8.43 -9.73 7.50
CA TRP A 12 7.60 -10.88 7.83
C TRP A 12 7.06 -11.52 6.57
N ARG A 13 7.11 -12.84 6.55
CA ARG A 13 6.42 -13.69 5.58
C ARG A 13 5.01 -13.95 6.07
N PHE A 14 4.03 -13.75 5.20
CA PHE A 14 2.64 -14.11 5.46
C PHE A 14 2.18 -15.19 4.49
N ASN A 15 1.21 -15.99 4.92
CA ASN A 15 0.56 -16.96 4.03
C ASN A 15 -0.40 -16.24 3.09
N LEU A 16 -0.56 -16.74 1.87
CA LEU A 16 -1.61 -16.27 0.97
C LEU A 16 -2.98 -16.49 1.63
N GLY A 17 -3.89 -15.53 1.46
CA GLY A 17 -5.20 -15.53 2.13
C GLY A 17 -5.20 -14.92 3.53
N THR A 18 -4.04 -14.62 4.12
CA THR A 18 -3.97 -13.93 5.42
C THR A 18 -4.62 -12.57 5.32
N GLN A 19 -5.55 -12.27 6.24
CA GLN A 19 -6.13 -10.95 6.39
C GLN A 19 -5.22 -10.06 7.25
N LEU A 20 -4.96 -8.85 6.78
CA LEU A 20 -4.14 -7.85 7.47
C LEU A 20 -4.93 -6.55 7.60
N ALA A 21 -4.84 -5.93 8.77
CA ALA A 21 -5.13 -4.51 8.93
C ALA A 21 -3.86 -3.72 8.59
N VAL A 22 -3.97 -2.82 7.60
CA VAL A 22 -2.85 -2.00 7.12
C VAL A 22 -3.20 -0.55 7.37
N ARG A 23 -2.34 0.17 8.11
CA ARG A 23 -2.47 1.61 8.25
C ARG A 23 -1.84 2.31 7.05
N LEU A 24 -2.66 2.80 6.14
CA LEU A 24 -2.23 3.65 5.05
C LEU A 24 -2.14 5.08 5.54
N CYS A 25 -1.02 5.73 5.25
CA CYS A 25 -0.85 7.14 5.56
C CYS A 25 -0.37 7.87 4.31
N ILE A 26 -1.24 8.69 3.75
CA ILE A 26 -0.97 9.49 2.56
C ILE A 26 -0.42 10.84 3.02
N GLU A 27 0.82 11.13 2.65
CA GLU A 27 1.41 12.45 2.85
C GLU A 27 0.68 13.45 1.98
N SER A 28 0.39 14.62 2.56
CA SER A 28 -0.23 15.65 1.76
C SER A 28 0.79 16.45 0.95
N ARG A 29 0.32 16.99 -0.18
CA ARG A 29 1.13 17.71 -1.17
C ARG A 29 1.69 19.03 -0.63
N THR A 30 1.06 19.59 0.39
CA THR A 30 1.45 20.87 0.99
C THR A 30 1.61 20.70 2.49
N ALA A 31 2.55 21.44 3.08
CA ALA A 31 2.82 21.41 4.52
C ALA A 31 1.60 21.79 5.39
N ASN A 32 0.57 22.38 4.80
CA ASN A 32 -0.64 22.84 5.47
C ASN A 32 -1.83 21.88 5.35
N GLU A 33 -1.74 20.83 4.54
CA GLU A 33 -2.80 19.84 4.42
C GLU A 33 -2.57 18.70 5.43
N PRO A 34 -3.62 18.26 6.16
CA PRO A 34 -3.47 17.20 7.16
C PRO A 34 -3.11 15.87 6.49
N ARG A 35 -2.18 15.13 7.10
CA ARG A 35 -1.87 13.75 6.73
C ARG A 35 -3.12 12.90 6.91
N VAL A 36 -3.55 12.21 5.86
CA VAL A 36 -4.67 11.28 5.94
C VAL A 36 -4.10 9.91 6.29
N CYS A 37 -4.42 9.41 7.48
CA CYS A 37 -4.09 8.05 7.89
C CYS A 37 -5.39 7.27 8.11
N GLU A 38 -5.54 6.15 7.41
CA GLU A 38 -6.69 5.26 7.54
C GLU A 38 -6.22 3.81 7.70
N GLU A 39 -6.91 3.06 8.55
CA GLU A 39 -6.72 1.62 8.65
C GLU A 39 -7.62 0.93 7.63
N VAL A 40 -7.04 0.13 6.76
CA VAL A 40 -7.77 -0.63 5.74
C VAL A 40 -7.49 -2.12 5.95
N THR A 41 -8.52 -2.95 5.75
CA THR A 41 -8.36 -4.40 5.79
C THR A 41 -8.12 -4.93 4.38
N GLY A 42 -7.19 -5.87 4.23
CA GLY A 42 -6.95 -6.54 2.98
C GLY A 42 -6.48 -7.98 3.14
N ILE A 43 -6.41 -8.71 2.03
CA ILE A 43 -5.94 -10.09 1.94
C ILE A 43 -4.61 -10.14 1.20
N VAL A 44 -3.64 -10.88 1.74
CA VAL A 44 -2.37 -11.17 1.07
C VAL A 44 -2.60 -12.07 -0.13
N VAL A 45 -2.24 -11.60 -1.33
CA VAL A 45 -2.37 -12.32 -2.61
C VAL A 45 -1.04 -12.66 -3.27
N SER A 46 0.06 -12.03 -2.85
CA SER A 46 1.44 -12.43 -3.17
C SER A 46 2.35 -12.06 -2.01
N CYS A 47 3.40 -12.87 -1.80
CA CYS A 47 4.41 -12.68 -0.75
C CYS A 47 5.69 -13.40 -1.19
N ASP A 48 6.49 -12.72 -2.01
CA ASP A 48 7.66 -13.29 -2.68
C ASP A 48 8.94 -12.74 -2.05
N PRO A 49 9.98 -13.56 -1.83
CA PRO A 49 11.25 -13.06 -1.30
C PRO A 49 11.91 -12.12 -2.33
N LEU A 50 12.54 -11.04 -1.85
CA LEU A 50 13.36 -10.18 -2.70
C LEU A 50 14.66 -10.88 -3.04
N LEU A 51 15.05 -10.89 -4.31
CA LEU A 51 16.25 -11.59 -4.80
C LEU A 51 17.55 -11.00 -4.19
N ASP A 52 17.54 -9.69 -4.02
CA ASP A 52 18.65 -8.84 -3.59
C ASP A 52 18.71 -8.67 -2.07
N GLU A 53 17.60 -8.92 -1.36
CA GLU A 53 17.50 -8.86 0.10
C GLU A 53 16.64 -10.03 0.63
N PRO A 54 17.21 -11.24 0.82
CA PRO A 54 16.42 -12.45 1.11
C PRO A 54 15.76 -12.46 2.50
N THR A 55 16.03 -11.46 3.34
CA THR A 55 15.36 -11.25 4.63
C THR A 55 14.07 -10.43 4.50
N TRP A 56 13.78 -9.93 3.29
CA TRP A 56 12.61 -9.14 2.96
C TRP A 56 11.75 -9.82 1.90
N TYR A 57 10.47 -9.48 1.93
CA TYR A 57 9.45 -9.99 1.04
C TYR A 57 8.76 -8.81 0.34
N GLU A 58 8.60 -8.90 -0.97
CA GLU A 58 7.62 -8.10 -1.69
C GLU A 58 6.24 -8.70 -1.46
N MET A 59 5.32 -7.90 -0.94
CA MET A 59 3.97 -8.33 -0.64
C MET A 59 2.96 -7.54 -1.44
N VAL A 60 1.90 -8.23 -1.84
CA VAL A 60 0.72 -7.62 -2.46
C VAL A 60 -0.49 -7.95 -1.60
N VAL A 61 -1.19 -6.92 -1.17
CA VAL A 61 -2.44 -7.00 -0.40
C VAL A 61 -3.57 -6.42 -1.24
N LEU A 62 -4.62 -7.20 -1.45
CA LEU A 62 -5.86 -6.75 -2.09
C LEU A 62 -6.82 -6.22 -1.01
N PHE A 63 -7.30 -5.00 -1.17
CA PHE A 63 -8.18 -4.38 -0.17
C PHE A 63 -9.57 -5.02 -0.20
N LEU A 64 -10.11 -5.30 0.99
CA LEU A 64 -11.48 -5.83 1.15
C LEU A 64 -12.52 -4.73 1.13
N ASP A 65 -12.22 -3.63 1.82
CA ASP A 65 -13.02 -2.41 1.80
C ASP A 65 -12.10 -1.20 1.82
N LEU A 66 -12.47 -0.18 1.05
CA LEU A 66 -11.77 1.09 0.99
C LEU A 66 -12.80 2.20 1.08
N SER A 67 -12.61 3.10 2.04
CA SER A 67 -13.45 4.28 2.15
C SER A 67 -13.41 5.12 0.87
N SER A 68 -14.50 5.86 0.63
CA SER A 68 -14.57 6.82 -0.46
C SER A 68 -13.53 7.95 -0.33
N ALA A 69 -13.03 8.21 0.88
CA ALA A 69 -11.96 9.18 1.12
C ALA A 69 -10.62 8.67 0.57
N ILE A 70 -10.24 7.44 0.91
CA ILE A 70 -8.98 6.85 0.43
C ILE A 70 -9.02 6.58 -1.07
N ARG A 71 -10.15 6.11 -1.62
CA ARG A 71 -10.32 5.95 -3.07
C ARG A 71 -10.10 7.27 -3.82
N ARG A 72 -10.62 8.39 -3.28
CA ARG A 72 -10.43 9.72 -3.86
C ARG A 72 -8.97 10.16 -3.83
N GLU A 73 -8.28 9.92 -2.72
CA GLU A 73 -6.86 10.25 -2.63
C GLU A 73 -6.01 9.36 -3.55
N PHE A 74 -6.35 8.08 -3.73
CA PHE A 74 -5.71 7.21 -4.73
C PHE A 74 -5.90 7.72 -6.16
N GLY A 75 -7.12 8.10 -6.54
CA GLY A 75 -7.37 8.73 -7.84
C GLY A 75 -6.53 10.01 -8.03
N ARG A 76 -6.35 10.81 -6.96
CA ARG A 76 -5.51 12.01 -6.98
C ARG A 76 -4.02 11.69 -7.18
N LEU A 77 -3.52 10.59 -6.62
CA LEU A 77 -2.12 10.15 -6.72
C LEU A 77 -1.81 9.46 -8.07
N ALA A 78 -2.74 8.67 -8.60
CA ALA A 78 -2.55 7.95 -9.88
C ALA A 78 -2.35 8.90 -11.09
N VAL A 79 -2.81 10.15 -10.99
CA VAL A 79 -2.63 11.20 -12.00
C VAL A 79 -1.22 11.83 -11.94
N ARG A 80 -0.40 11.48 -10.93
CA ARG A 80 0.97 12.00 -10.72
C ARG A 80 1.94 10.87 -10.34
N PRO A 81 2.30 9.99 -11.30
CA PRO A 81 3.18 8.85 -11.06
C PRO A 81 4.53 9.22 -10.43
N GLU A 82 4.99 10.48 -10.59
CA GLU A 82 6.19 11.02 -9.95
C GLU A 82 6.18 11.03 -8.41
N LEU A 83 5.00 10.90 -7.77
CA LEU A 83 4.84 10.82 -6.31
C LEU A 83 4.71 9.39 -5.79
N MET A 84 4.58 8.41 -6.69
CA MET A 84 4.60 7.00 -6.36
C MET A 84 6.07 6.59 -6.39
N GLY A 85 6.76 6.80 -5.27
CA GLY A 85 8.21 6.67 -5.12
C GLY A 85 8.87 5.72 -6.11
N ASN A 86 9.85 6.24 -6.85
CA ASN A 86 10.63 5.50 -7.82
C ASN A 86 11.14 4.21 -7.16
N LEU A 87 10.65 3.07 -7.64
CA LEU A 87 11.28 1.78 -7.41
C LEU A 87 12.50 1.73 -8.33
N SER A 88 13.58 2.40 -7.90
CA SER A 88 14.94 2.14 -8.36
C SER A 88 15.48 0.89 -7.71
#